data_AF-A0A1G3ZVU7-F1
#
_entry.id   AF-A0A1G3ZVU7-F1
#
_cell.length_a   1.000
_cell.length_b   1.000
_cell.length_c   1.000
_cell.angle_alpha   90.00
_cell.angle_beta   90.00
_cell.angle_gamma   90.00
#
_symmetry.space_group_name_H-M   'P 1'
#
loop_
_entity.id
_entity.type
_entity.pdbx_description
1 polymer ?
#
loop_
_entity_poly.entity_id
_entity_poly.type
_entity_poly.pdbx_seq_one_letter_code
_entity_poly.pdbx_strand_id
1 'polypeptide(L)'
;MTELNAGNAASFRDQVRAALVEAQNNIDIDLSQVEFVDSAGLGSLVALRKTACERNGKVRLINPSPHVQQILELTRLHRVFEIVRL
;
A
#
# COMPACT_ATOMS: atom_id res chain seq x y z
N MET A 1 -5.19 -7.95 -8.30
CA MET A 1 -4.02 -8.84 -8.13
C MET A 1 -4.23 -9.65 -6.88
N THR A 2 -3.86 -10.93 -6.83
CA THR A 2 -4.03 -11.78 -5.63
C THR A 2 -2.83 -11.72 -4.68
N GLU A 3 -1.64 -11.42 -5.20
CA GLU A 3 -0.41 -11.31 -4.41
C GLU A 3 0.30 -9.99 -4.73
N LEU A 4 0.98 -9.44 -3.72
CA LEU A 4 1.90 -8.32 -3.87
C LEU A 4 3.29 -8.76 -3.39
N ASN A 5 4.16 -9.12 -4.35
CA ASN A 5 5.41 -9.80 -4.09
C ASN A 5 6.58 -9.23 -4.93
N ALA A 6 7.78 -9.78 -4.79
CA ALA A 6 8.96 -9.32 -5.52
C ALA A 6 8.79 -9.28 -7.06
N GLY A 7 7.94 -10.14 -7.63
CA GLY A 7 7.67 -10.19 -9.07
C GLY A 7 6.85 -9.02 -9.61
N ASN A 8 6.04 -8.35 -8.77
CA ASN A 8 5.13 -7.30 -9.21
C ASN A 8 5.22 -5.97 -8.42
N ALA A 9 5.90 -5.97 -7.27
CA ALA A 9 5.98 -4.81 -6.37
C ALA A 9 6.56 -3.55 -7.06
N ALA A 10 7.52 -3.70 -7.96
CA ALA A 10 8.08 -2.56 -8.70
C ALA A 10 7.07 -1.93 -9.66
N SER A 11 6.45 -2.76 -10.52
CA SER A 11 5.42 -2.30 -11.46
C SER A 11 4.23 -1.68 -10.73
N PHE A 12 3.79 -2.30 -9.63
CA PHE A 12 2.75 -1.74 -8.77
C PHE A 12 3.10 -0.34 -8.25
N ARG A 13 4.31 -0.14 -7.68
CA ARG A 13 4.75 1.19 -7.24
C ARG A 13 4.73 2.21 -8.38
N ASP A 14 5.25 1.84 -9.53
CA ASP A 14 5.39 2.75 -10.65
C ASP A 14 4.03 3.17 -11.20
N GLN A 15 3.07 2.24 -11.27
CA GLN A 15 1.68 2.54 -11.63
C GLN A 15 1.02 3.49 -10.64
N VAL A 16 1.12 3.23 -9.33
CA VAL A 16 0.54 4.10 -8.31
C VAL A 16 1.23 5.47 -8.28
N ARG A 17 2.54 5.53 -8.47
CA ARG A 17 3.29 6.79 -8.57
C ARG A 17 2.90 7.60 -9.80
N ALA A 18 2.62 6.94 -10.92
CA ALA A 18 2.12 7.62 -12.13
C ALA A 18 0.73 8.22 -11.92
N ALA A 19 -0.10 7.63 -11.06
CA ALA A 19 -1.41 8.16 -10.71
C ALA A 19 -1.34 9.36 -9.72
N LEU A 20 -0.21 9.56 -9.04
CA LEU A 20 0.04 10.75 -8.21
C LEU A 20 0.34 11.98 -9.09
N VAL A 21 -0.71 12.61 -9.59
CA VAL A 21 -0.68 13.94 -10.23
C VAL A 21 -0.72 15.07 -9.17
N GLU A 22 -0.27 16.28 -9.52
CA GLU A 22 -0.08 17.40 -8.57
C GLU A 22 -1.31 17.75 -7.72
N ALA A 23 -2.52 17.52 -8.23
CA ALA A 23 -3.77 17.80 -7.53
C ALA A 23 -4.28 16.64 -6.66
N GLN A 24 -3.71 15.43 -6.77
CA GLN A 24 -4.23 14.23 -6.11
C GLN A 24 -3.14 13.50 -5.33
N ASN A 25 -2.87 14.01 -4.13
CA ASN A 25 -1.84 13.48 -3.24
C ASN A 25 -2.38 12.40 -2.27
N ASN A 26 -3.69 12.16 -2.25
CA ASN A 26 -4.31 11.14 -1.42
C ASN A 26 -4.66 9.91 -2.26
N ILE A 27 -4.17 8.75 -1.83
CA ILE A 27 -4.41 7.46 -2.51
C ILE A 27 -5.05 6.48 -1.55
N ASP A 28 -6.08 5.82 -2.04
CA ASP A 28 -6.66 4.63 -1.43
C ASP A 28 -6.20 3.40 -2.22
N ILE A 29 -5.58 2.45 -1.54
CA ILE A 29 -5.12 1.19 -2.13
C ILE A 29 -6.05 0.10 -1.61
N ASP A 30 -6.93 -0.40 -2.47
CA ASP A 30 -7.81 -1.51 -2.15
C ASP A 30 -7.05 -2.85 -2.19
N LEU A 31 -7.02 -3.50 -1.03
CA LEU A 31 -6.37 -4.78 -0.78
C LEU A 31 -7.37 -5.92 -0.61
N SER A 32 -8.65 -5.71 -0.94
CA SER A 32 -9.73 -6.70 -0.81
C SER A 32 -9.47 -7.99 -1.58
N GLN A 33 -8.73 -7.90 -2.68
CA GLN A 33 -8.36 -9.05 -3.51
C GLN A 33 -6.95 -9.57 -3.22
N VAL A 34 -6.18 -8.93 -2.32
CA VAL A 34 -4.80 -9.33 -2.02
C VAL A 34 -4.80 -10.31 -0.85
N GLU A 35 -4.39 -11.53 -1.12
CA GLU A 35 -4.32 -12.63 -0.15
C GLU A 35 -2.93 -12.78 0.46
N PHE A 36 -1.87 -12.39 -0.27
CA PHE A 36 -0.48 -12.52 0.18
C PHE A 36 0.36 -11.27 -0.12
N VAL A 37 1.24 -10.93 0.82
CA VAL A 37 2.23 -9.86 0.66
C VAL A 37 3.57 -10.28 1.27
N ASP A 38 4.67 -10.09 0.53
CA ASP A 38 6.03 -10.34 1.01
C ASP A 38 6.75 -9.04 1.42
N SER A 39 8.04 -9.14 1.77
CA SER A 39 8.85 -7.97 2.14
C SER A 39 9.00 -6.93 1.02
N ALA A 40 9.06 -7.37 -0.25
CA ALA A 40 9.15 -6.46 -1.38
C ALA A 40 7.83 -5.72 -1.59
N GLY A 41 6.70 -6.41 -1.42
CA GLY A 41 5.37 -5.82 -1.44
C GLY A 41 5.14 -4.81 -0.32
N LEU A 42 5.53 -5.13 0.91
CA LEU A 42 5.45 -4.18 2.04
C LEU A 42 6.37 -2.97 1.83
N GLY A 43 7.61 -3.20 1.39
CA GLY A 43 8.53 -2.11 1.05
C GLY A 43 7.97 -1.20 -0.06
N SER A 44 7.17 -1.79 -0.95
CA SER A 44 6.48 -1.08 -2.02
C SER A 44 5.48 -0.05 -1.48
N LEU A 45 4.65 -0.47 -0.53
CA LEU A 45 3.64 0.38 0.12
C LEU A 45 4.32 1.49 0.94
N VAL A 46 5.39 1.16 1.67
CA VAL A 46 6.14 2.14 2.47
C VAL A 46 6.75 3.23 1.59
N ALA A 47 7.33 2.86 0.45
CA ALA A 47 7.88 3.83 -0.50
C ALA A 47 6.80 4.75 -1.08
N LEU A 48 5.62 4.21 -1.42
CA LEU A 48 4.48 4.99 -1.88
C LEU A 48 4.01 5.99 -0.82
N ARG A 49 3.86 5.54 0.43
CA ARG A 49 3.48 6.43 1.54
C ARG A 49 4.49 7.56 1.73
N LYS A 50 5.79 7.26 1.70
CA LYS A 50 6.83 8.29 1.80
C LYS A 50 6.68 9.34 0.69
N THR A 51 6.51 8.88 -0.55
CA THR A 51 6.32 9.75 -1.73
C THR A 51 5.08 10.63 -1.59
N ALA A 52 3.96 10.07 -1.13
CA ALA A 52 2.74 10.84 -0.89
C ALA A 52 2.94 11.87 0.23
N CYS A 53 3.54 11.49 1.37
CA CYS A 53 3.80 12.40 2.48
C CYS A 53 4.71 13.58 2.09
N GLU A 54 5.73 13.36 1.26
CA GLU A 54 6.60 14.43 0.73
C GLU A 54 5.82 15.47 -0.10
N ARG A 55 4.65 15.09 -0.62
CA ARG A 55 3.71 15.94 -1.37
C ARG A 55 2.50 16.39 -0.53
N ASN A 56 2.59 16.35 0.80
CA ASN A 56 1.48 16.63 1.73
C ASN A 56 0.24 15.74 1.51
N GLY A 57 0.46 14.55 0.97
CA GLY A 57 -0.53 13.52 0.69
C GLY A 57 -0.59 12.41 1.73
N LYS A 58 -1.51 11.47 1.51
CA LYS A 58 -1.74 10.30 2.37
C LYS A 58 -1.93 9.04 1.52
N VAL A 59 -1.56 7.90 2.10
CA VAL A 59 -1.89 6.58 1.55
C VAL A 59 -2.69 5.83 2.60
N ARG A 60 -3.90 5.39 2.23
CA ARG A 60 -4.74 4.52 3.06
C ARG A 60 -4.81 3.13 2.45
N LEU A 61 -4.78 2.13 3.31
CA LEU A 61 -4.96 0.73 2.90
C LEU A 61 -6.41 0.34 3.18
N ILE A 62 -7.14 0.00 2.13
CA ILE A 62 -8.56 -0.29 2.19
C ILE A 62 -8.76 -1.81 2.15
N ASN A 63 -9.63 -2.32 3.00
CA ASN A 63 -10.08 -3.72 2.98
C ASN A 63 -8.96 -4.78 2.90
N PRO A 64 -7.85 -4.69 3.67
CA PRO A 64 -6.88 -5.78 3.68
C PRO A 64 -7.54 -7.09 4.10
N SER A 65 -7.24 -8.16 3.37
CA SER A 65 -7.63 -9.51 3.77
C SER A 65 -7.10 -9.83 5.19
N PRO A 66 -7.73 -10.76 5.93
CA PRO A 66 -7.29 -11.10 7.29
C PRO A 66 -5.80 -11.48 7.38
N HIS A 67 -5.27 -12.18 6.36
CA HIS A 67 -3.87 -12.56 6.31
C HIS A 67 -2.95 -11.35 6.11
N VAL A 68 -3.28 -10.46 5.15
CA VAL A 68 -2.51 -9.23 4.91
C VAL A 68 -2.56 -8.31 6.13
N GLN A 69 -3.73 -8.18 6.77
CA GLN A 69 -3.88 -7.45 8.04
C GLN A 69 -2.92 -7.97 9.11
N GLN A 70 -2.85 -9.30 9.31
CA GLN A 70 -1.94 -9.90 10.29
C GLN A 70 -0.47 -9.59 9.96
N ILE A 71 -0.08 -9.61 8.68
CA ILE A 71 1.27 -9.24 8.26
C ILE A 71 1.57 -7.77 8.57
N LEU A 72 0.64 -6.85 8.28
CA LEU A 72 0.76 -5.43 8.63
C LEU A 72 0.85 -5.21 10.16
N GLU A 73 0.21 -6.08 10.94
CA GLU A 73 0.28 -6.06 12.40
C GLU A 73 1.64 -6.52 12.92
N LEU A 74 2.11 -7.69 12.47
CA LEU A 74 3.41 -8.27 12.84
C LEU A 74 4.58 -7.34 12.48
N THR A 75 4.49 -6.68 11.33
CA THR A 75 5.50 -5.74 10.84
C THR A 75 5.32 -4.31 11.39
N ARG A 76 4.32 -4.09 12.25
CA ARG A 76 3.95 -2.78 12.83
C ARG A 76 3.57 -1.71 11.81
N LEU A 77 3.33 -2.09 10.56
CA LEU A 77 2.91 -1.17 9.50
C LEU A 77 1.48 -0.67 9.69
N HIS A 78 0.63 -1.37 10.44
CA HIS A 78 -0.68 -0.85 10.90
C HIS A 78 -0.59 0.45 11.71
N ARG A 79 0.59 0.80 12.26
CA ARG A 79 0.82 2.09 12.94
C ARG A 79 1.33 3.18 12.00
N VAL A 80 1.77 2.77 10.81
CA VAL A 80 2.34 3.64 9.77
C VAL A 80 1.26 4.06 8.79
N PHE A 81 0.36 3.13 8.44
CA PHE A 81 -0.76 3.36 7.54
C PHE A 81 -2.06 3.59 8.29
N GLU A 82 -2.90 4.45 7.76
CA GLU A 82 -4.32 4.43 8.06
C GLU A 82 -4.94 3.23 7.33
N ILE A 83 -5.58 2.34 8.08
CA ILE A 83 -6.26 1.16 7.55
C ILE A 83 -7.76 1.36 7.71
N VAL A 84 -8.50 1.24 6.61
CA VAL A 84 -9.95 1.45 6.56
C VAL A 84 -10.63 0.18 6.07
N ARG A 85 -11.79 -0.14 6.65
CA ARG A 85 -12.70 -1.15 6.12
C ARG A 85 -13.98 -0.46 5.66
N LEU A 86 -14.36 -0.69 4.41
CA LEU A 86 -15.55 -0.13 3.75
C LEU A 86 -16.60 -1.21 3.54
#